data_AF-A0A501W5G6-F1
#
_entry.id   AF-A0A501W5G6-F1
#
_cell.length_a   1.000
_cell.length_b   1.000
_cell.length_c   1.000
_cell.angle_alpha   90.00
_cell.angle_beta   90.00
_cell.angle_gamma   90.00
#
_symmetry.space_group_name_H-M   'P 1'
#
loop_
_entity.id
_entity.type
_entity.pdbx_description
1 polymer ?
#
loop_
_entity_poly.entity_id
_entity_poly.type
_entity_poly.pdbx_seq_one_letter_code
_entity_poly.pdbx_strand_id
1 'polypeptide(L)' 'MAQTNNNIGIGFWPLLFLIFLVLKLTKVIAWSWWWVTLPLYGPVLLIILIVVGVFAYRAWKERRRANGLR' A
#
# COMPACT_ATOMS: atom_id res chain seq x y z
N MET A 1 32.81 -26.77 5.49
CA MET A 1 31.34 -26.82 5.68
C MET A 1 30.85 -25.38 5.78
N ALA A 2 30.18 -24.85 4.76
CA ALA A 2 29.72 -23.46 4.77
C ALA A 2 28.60 -23.32 5.81
N GLN A 3 28.78 -22.42 6.79
CA GLN A 3 27.74 -22.06 7.74
C GLN A 3 26.64 -21.32 6.98
N THR A 4 25.51 -22.00 6.76
CA THR A 4 24.33 -21.36 6.20
C THR A 4 23.63 -20.65 7.35
N ASN A 5 23.89 -19.36 7.49
CA ASN A 5 23.19 -18.51 8.46
C ASN A 5 21.74 -18.33 7.99
N ASN A 6 20.87 -19.26 8.40
CA ASN A 6 19.44 -19.24 8.14
C ASN A 6 18.75 -18.23 9.07
N ASN A 7 19.06 -16.95 8.89
CA ASN A 7 18.39 -15.88 9.62
C ASN A 7 17.00 -15.67 9.00
N ILE A 8 16.01 -16.39 9.52
CA ILE A 8 14.60 -16.14 9.22
C ILE A 8 14.19 -14.88 9.99
N GLY A 9 14.55 -13.72 9.46
CA GLY A 9 14.07 -12.42 9.95
C GLY A 9 12.62 -12.25 9.54
N ILE A 10 11.69 -12.29 10.51
CA ILE A 10 10.31 -11.88 10.27
C ILE A 10 10.35 -10.41 9.84
N GLY A 11 9.90 -10.13 8.62
CA GLY A 11 9.84 -8.76 8.11
C GLY A 11 8.97 -7.87 8.99
N PHE A 12 9.32 -6.59 9.09
CA PHE A 12 8.56 -5.61 9.88
C PHE A 12 7.08 -5.55 9.46
N TRP A 13 6.81 -5.67 8.16
CA TRP A 13 5.47 -5.61 7.57
C TRP A 13 4.51 -6.71 8.06
N PRO A 14 4.83 -8.02 7.98
CA PRO A 14 3.95 -9.07 8.49
C PRO A 14 3.79 -9.03 10.02
N LEU A 15 4.81 -8.58 10.77
CA LEU A 15 4.69 -8.41 12.22
C LEU A 15 3.68 -7.32 12.58
N LEU A 16 3.72 -6.18 11.88
CA LEU A 16 2.77 -5.09 12.09
C LEU A 16 1.33 -5.53 11.74
N PHE A 17 1.16 -6.27 10.64
CA PHE A 17 -0.13 -6.87 10.28
C PHE A 17 -0.65 -7.82 11.37
N LEU A 18 0.21 -8.69 11.90
CA LEU A 18 -0.15 -9.63 12.95
C LEU A 18 -0.57 -8.92 14.24
N ILE A 19 0.12 -7.84 14.64
CA ILE A 19 -0.24 -7.05 15.83
C ILE A 19 -1.65 -6.46 15.66
N PHE A 20 -1.95 -5.80 14.53
CA PHE A 20 -3.28 -5.25 14.28
C PHE A 20 -4.38 -6.33 14.21
N LEU A 21 -4.06 -7.52 13.70
CA LEU A 21 -4.96 -8.67 13.68
C LEU A 21 -5.30 -9.14 15.09
N VAL A 22 -4.28 -9.34 15.93
CA VAL A 22 -4.43 -9.81 17.32
C VAL A 22 -5.23 -8.80 18.15
N LEU A 23 -4.92 -7.51 18.07
CA LEU A 23 -5.65 -6.46 18.80
C LEU A 23 -7.14 -6.39 18.43
N LYS A 24 -7.50 -6.77 17.20
CA LYS A 24 -8.91 -6.83 16.78
C LYS A 24 -9.63 -8.07 17.33
N LEU A 25 -8.95 -9.22 17.36
CA LEU A 25 -9.48 -10.46 17.93
C LEU A 25 -9.70 -10.33 19.44
N THR A 26 -8.82 -9.62 20.14
CA THR A 26 -8.96 -9.32 21.59
C THR A 26 -9.98 -8.23 21.89
N LYS A 27 -10.73 -7.75 20.88
CA LYS A 27 -11.77 -6.70 20.99
C LYS A 27 -11.30 -5.39 21.64
N VAL A 28 -9.99 -5.12 21.66
CA VAL A 28 -9.43 -3.84 22.16
C VAL A 28 -9.90 -2.67 21.27
N ILE A 29 -10.20 -2.95 20.00
CA ILE A 29 -10.59 -1.93 19.03
C ILE A 29 -11.88 -2.32 18.30
N ALA A 30 -12.95 -1.58 18.56
CA ALA A 30 -14.29 -1.79 17.97
C ALA A 30 -14.43 -1.26 16.53
N TRP A 31 -13.38 -0.66 15.97
CA TRP A 31 -13.41 -0.02 14.66
C TRP A 31 -13.65 -1.01 13.50
N SER A 32 -13.90 -0.51 12.28
CA SER A 32 -14.14 -1.33 11.09
C SER A 32 -12.93 -2.16 10.66
N TRP A 33 -13.16 -3.30 10.01
CA TRP A 33 -12.09 -4.23 9.53
C TRP A 33 -11.16 -3.53 8.53
N TRP A 34 -11.69 -2.60 7.75
CA TRP A 34 -10.93 -1.76 6.83
C TRP A 34 -9.64 -1.13 7.41
N TRP A 35 -9.61 -0.80 8.71
CA TRP A 35 -8.42 -0.25 9.37
C TRP A 35 -7.34 -1.29 9.70
N VAL A 36 -7.70 -2.57 9.85
CA VAL A 36 -6.73 -3.65 10.12
C VAL A 36 -5.97 -4.05 8.86
N THR A 37 -6.57 -3.86 7.69
CA THR A 37 -5.99 -4.15 6.38
C THR A 37 -5.16 -2.98 5.81
N LEU A 38 -5.13 -1.84 6.50
CA LEU A 38 -4.40 -0.63 6.08
C LEU A 38 -2.89 -0.88 5.82
N PRO A 39 -2.17 -1.65 6.68
CA PRO A 39 -0.79 -2.05 6.40
C PRO A 39 -0.65 -2.91 5.13
N LEU A 40 -1.66 -3.74 4.82
CA LEU A 40 -1.69 -4.58 3.62
C LEU A 40 -1.95 -3.77 2.35
N TYR A 41 -2.76 -2.71 2.44
CA TYR A 41 -3.09 -1.85 1.32
C TYR A 41 -1.99 -0.83 0.96
N GLY A 42 -0.97 -0.64 1.79
CA GLY A 42 0.14 0.27 1.52
C GLY A 42 0.69 0.18 0.07
N PRO A 43 1.14 -1.00 -0.39
CA PRO A 43 1.60 -1.17 -1.76
C PRO A 43 0.50 -1.02 -2.82
N VAL A 44 -0.74 -1.44 -2.52
CA VAL A 44 -1.89 -1.34 -3.45
C VAL A 44 -2.28 0.13 -3.70
N LEU A 45 -2.31 0.94 -2.64
CA LEU A 45 -2.59 2.38 -2.73
C LEU A 45 -1.55 3.10 -3.58
N LEU A 46 -0.28 2.71 -3.42
CA LEU A 46 0.84 3.29 -4.15
C LEU A 46 0.70 3.02 -5.66
N ILE A 47 0.32 1.80 -6.04
CA ILE A 47 0.06 1.43 -7.44
C ILE A 47 -1.12 2.24 -8.00
N ILE A 48 -2.24 2.32 -7.27
CA ILE A 48 -3.42 3.07 -7.69
C ILE A 48 -3.07 4.55 -7.93
N LEU A 49 -2.31 5.15 -7.03
CA LEU A 49 -1.89 6.55 -7.11
C LEU A 49 -1.01 6.81 -8.35
N ILE A 50 -0.09 5.89 -8.67
CA ILE A 50 0.72 5.97 -9.88
C ILE A 50 -0.17 5.87 -11.12
N VAL A 51 -1.08 4.90 -11.19
CA VAL A 51 -1.96 4.69 -12.34
C VAL A 51 -2.83 5.92 -12.60
N VAL A 52 -3.46 6.45 -11.55
CA VAL A 52 -4.29 7.66 -11.63
C VAL A 52 -3.44 8.87 -12.03
N GLY A 53 -2.25 9.02 -11.45
CA GLY A 53 -1.32 10.10 -11.79
C GLY A 53 -0.89 10.07 -13.25
N VAL A 54 -0.57 8.90 -13.79
CA VAL A 54 -0.21 8.73 -15.22
C VAL A 54 -1.41 9.02 -16.11
N PHE A 55 -2.59 8.49 -15.80
CA PHE A 55 -3.81 8.78 -16.57
C PHE A 55 -4.15 10.27 -16.58
N ALA A 56 -4.10 10.90 -15.41
CA ALA A 56 -4.33 12.34 -15.27
C ALA A 56 -3.28 13.15 -16.04
N TYR A 57 -2.00 12.78 -15.96
CA TYR A 57 -0.93 13.43 -16.71
C TYR A 57 -1.13 13.32 -18.22
N ARG A 58 -1.50 12.13 -18.72
CA ARG A 58 -1.81 11.91 -20.14
C ARG A 58 -2.99 12.75 -20.59
N ALA A 59 -4.10 12.69 -19.86
CA ALA A 59 -5.30 13.46 -20.16
C ALA A 59 -5.05 14.98 -20.11
N TRP A 60 -4.24 15.44 -19.14
CA TRP A 60 -3.85 16.84 -19.02
C TRP A 60 -2.93 17.28 -20.15
N LYS A 61 -1.98 16.43 -20.54
CA LYS A 61 -1.07 16.68 -21.66
C LYS A 61 -1.82 16.83 -22.98
N GLU A 62 -2.83 16.00 -23.22
CA GLU A 62 -3.69 16.07 -24.41
C GLU A 62 -4.52 17.36 -24.43
N ARG A 63 -5.11 17.72 -23.29
CA ARG A 63 -5.87 18.99 -23.15
C ARG A 63 -5.01 20.23 -23.40
N ARG A 64 -3.75 20.23 -22.94
CA ARG A 64 -2.83 21.35 -23.20
C ARG A 64 -2.54 21.57 -24.68
N ARG A 65 -2.50 20.51 -25.49
CA ARG A 65 -2.25 20.64 -26.93
C ARG A 65 -3.41 21.30 -27.68
N ALA A 66 -4.65 21.00 -27.30
CA ALA A 66 -5.84 21.56 -27.93
C ALA A 66 -6.06 23.04 -27.57
N ASN A 67 -5.68 23.46 -26.36
CA ASN A 67 -5.85 24.84 -25.90
C ASN A 67 -4.73 25.80 -26.34
N GLY A 68 -3.58 25.28 -26.80
CA GLY A 68 -2.46 26.11 -27.28
C GLY A 68 -2.51 26.45 -28.78
N LEU A 69 -3.51 25.95 -29.51
CA LEU A 69 -3.70 26.17 -30.96
C LEU A 69 -4.93 27.03 -31.27
N ARG A 70 -5.51 27.71 -30.26
CA ARG A 70 -6.65 28.62 -30.39
C ARG A 70 -6.26 30.03 -29.96
#